data_AF-A0A920UZE3-F1
#
_entry.id   AF-A0A920UZE3-F1
#
_cell.length_a   1.000
_cell.length_b   1.000
_cell.length_c   1.000
_cell.angle_alpha   90.00
_cell.angle_beta   90.00
_cell.angle_gamma   90.00
#
_symmetry.space_group_name_H-M   'P 1'
#
loop_
_entity.id
_entity.type
_entity.pdbx_description
1 polymer ?
#
loop_
_entity_poly.entity_id
_entity_poly.type
_entity_poly.pdbx_seq_one_letter_code
_entity_poly.pdbx_strand_id
1 'polypeptide(L)' 'MLYRNLDLMDVHPIQSVVKVDDTTSGVGEALQAGCWGVGIARYSNYMDINSLEEAADCRVRASTNA' A
#
# COMPACT_ATOMS: atom_id res chain seq x y z
N MET A 1 -9.24 -6.12 -4.82
CA MET A 1 -10.51 -5.49 -5.21
C MET A 1 -10.38 -4.28 -6.15
N LEU A 2 -9.41 -4.23 -7.08
CA LEU A 2 -9.22 -3.05 -7.93
C LEU A 2 -10.30 -2.81 -8.99
N TYR A 3 -10.54 -3.74 -9.90
CA TYR A 3 -11.39 -3.51 -11.08
C TYR A 3 -12.83 -3.11 -10.74
N ARG A 4 -13.43 -3.76 -9.74
CA ARG A 4 -14.78 -3.40 -9.29
C ARG A 4 -14.88 -1.96 -8.78
N ASN A 5 -13.82 -1.44 -8.15
CA ASN A 5 -13.80 -0.06 -7.67
C ASN A 5 -13.68 0.92 -8.84
N LEU A 6 -12.92 0.58 -9.89
CA LEU A 6 -12.82 1.40 -11.09
C LEU A 6 -14.17 1.49 -11.82
N ASP A 7 -14.86 0.36 -11.97
CA ASP A 7 -16.18 0.32 -12.60
C ASP A 7 -17.20 1.17 -11.84
N LEU A 8 -17.21 1.08 -10.51
CA LEU A 8 -18.15 1.84 -9.67
C LEU A 8 -17.90 3.36 -9.69
N MET A 9 -16.64 3.77 -9.89
CA MET A 9 -16.24 5.17 -9.90
C MET A 9 -16.11 5.75 -11.32
N ASP A 10 -16.32 4.94 -12.35
CA ASP A 10 -16.10 5.30 -13.76
C ASP A 10 -14.69 5.88 -14.00
N VAL A 11 -13.67 5.19 -13.47
CA VAL A 11 -12.27 5.63 -13.56
C VAL A 11 -11.51 4.76 -14.56
N HIS A 12 -10.90 5.41 -15.55
CA HIS A 12 -10.02 4.79 -16.52
C HIS A 12 -8.91 5.75 -16.97
N PRO A 13 -7.68 5.27 -17.24
CA PRO A 13 -7.20 3.89 -17.22
C PRO A 13 -6.67 3.45 -15.83
N ILE A 14 -6.37 2.15 -15.64
CA ILE A 14 -5.92 1.56 -14.36
C ILE A 14 -4.64 2.23 -13.78
N GLN A 15 -3.80 2.80 -14.63
CA GLN A 15 -2.59 3.53 -14.25
C GLN A 15 -2.88 4.89 -13.59
N SER A 16 -4.11 5.39 -13.64
CA SER A 16 -4.53 6.63 -12.97
C SER A 16 -4.76 6.44 -11.46
N VAL A 17 -4.72 5.21 -10.97
CA VAL A 17 -5.04 4.85 -9.58
C VAL A 17 -3.77 4.48 -8.82
N VAL A 18 -3.75 4.85 -7.54
CA VAL A 18 -2.76 4.39 -6.55
C VAL A 18 -3.45 3.46 -5.56
N LYS A 19 -2.97 2.22 -5.47
CA LYS A 19 -3.38 1.30 -4.41
C LYS A 19 -2.38 1.38 -3.27
N VAL A 20 -2.87 1.85 -2.13
CA VAL A 20 -2.13 1.90 -0.87
C VAL A 20 -2.56 0.70 -0.03
N ASP A 21 -1.60 -0.08 0.43
CA ASP A 21 -1.84 -1.28 1.24
C ASP A 21 -0.65 -1.51 2.18
N ASP A 22 -0.88 -2.18 3.29
CA ASP A 22 0.15 -2.47 4.28
C ASP A 22 0.66 -3.91 4.22
N THR A 23 0.06 -4.73 3.35
CA THR A 23 0.42 -6.14 3.16
C THR A 23 1.13 -6.37 1.83
N THR A 24 1.98 -7.39 1.78
CA THR A 24 2.68 -7.80 0.55
C THR A 24 1.69 -8.31 -0.51
N SER A 25 0.63 -9.01 -0.09
CA SER A 25 -0.43 -9.48 -0.98
C SER A 25 -1.23 -8.31 -1.57
N GLY A 26 -1.55 -7.30 -0.78
CA GLY A 26 -2.27 -6.12 -1.25
C GLY A 26 -1.46 -5.25 -2.21
N VAL A 27 -0.18 -5.00 -1.92
CA VAL A 27 0.73 -4.34 -2.88
C VAL A 27 0.94 -5.21 -4.12
N GLY A 28 1.01 -6.54 -3.96
CA GLY A 28 1.07 -7.49 -5.07
C GLY A 28 -0.14 -7.40 -6.00
N GLU A 29 -1.34 -7.17 -5.45
CA GLU A 29 -2.55 -6.94 -6.26
C GLU A 29 -2.40 -5.73 -7.20
N ALA A 30 -1.80 -4.64 -6.70
CA ALA A 30 -1.55 -3.42 -7.48
C ALA A 30 -0.60 -3.69 -8.66
N LEU A 31 0.48 -4.43 -8.39
CA LEU A 31 1.45 -4.84 -9.41
C LEU A 31 0.80 -5.69 -10.51
N GLN A 32 -0.04 -6.67 -10.12
CA GLN A 32 -0.70 -7.56 -11.09
C GLN A 32 -1.80 -6.84 -11.89
N ALA A 33 -2.46 -5.84 -11.32
CA ALA A 33 -3.43 -5.02 -12.04
C ALA A 33 -2.76 -3.95 -12.93
N GLY A 34 -1.48 -3.66 -12.74
CA GLY A 34 -0.76 -2.64 -13.49
C GLY A 34 -1.04 -1.20 -13.05
N CYS A 35 -1.49 -1.00 -11.80
CA CYS A 35 -1.58 0.34 -11.19
C CYS A 35 -0.36 0.64 -10.31
N TRP A 36 -0.29 1.85 -9.76
CA TRP A 36 0.74 2.18 -8.78
C TRP A 36 0.46 1.46 -7.46
N GLY A 37 1.45 0.73 -6.94
CA GLY A 37 1.40 0.10 -5.62
C GLY A 37 2.24 0.89 -4.62
N VAL A 38 1.67 1.22 -3.46
CA VAL A 38 2.37 1.90 -2.36
C VAL A 38 2.20 1.09 -1.08
N GLY A 39 3.32 0.64 -0.52
CA GLY A 39 3.37 -0.09 0.74
C GLY A 39 3.44 0.85 1.94
N ILE A 40 2.60 0.62 2.95
CA ILE A 40 2.73 1.27 4.27
C ILE A 40 3.56 0.38 5.18
N ALA A 41 4.63 0.91 5.76
CA ALA A 41 5.51 0.16 6.67
C ALA A 41 5.17 0.40 8.14
N ARG A 42 5.27 1.65 8.65
CA ARG A 42 5.19 1.96 10.09
C ARG A 42 3.95 1.39 10.79
N TYR A 43 2.80 1.42 10.12
CA TYR A 43 1.52 0.98 10.68
C TYR A 43 1.03 -0.32 10.06
N SER A 44 1.91 -1.10 9.45
CA SER A 44 1.55 -2.38 8.84
C SER A 44 1.22 -3.42 9.90
N ASN A 45 0.27 -4.27 9.56
CA ASN A 45 -0.02 -5.49 10.30
C ASN A 45 1.21 -6.41 10.44
N TYR A 46 2.22 -6.28 9.59
CA TYR A 46 3.46 -7.05 9.66
C TYR A 46 4.52 -6.47 10.61
N MET A 47 4.27 -5.30 11.19
CA MET A 47 5.20 -4.69 12.15
C MET A 47 4.91 -5.05 13.60
N ASP A 48 3.79 -5.73 13.88
CA ASP A 48 3.37 -6.14 15.23
C ASP A 48 3.36 -4.97 16.24
N ILE A 49 2.83 -3.82 15.79
CA ILE A 49 2.70 -2.61 16.59
C ILE A 49 1.27 -2.54 17.11
N ASN A 50 1.13 -2.50 18.43
CA ASN A 50 -0.13 -2.60 19.15
C ASN A 50 -0.46 -1.31 19.93
N SER A 51 0.43 -0.31 19.92
CA SER A 51 0.20 1.00 20.53
C SER A 51 0.83 2.16 19.73
N LEU A 52 0.34 3.38 19.99
CA LEU A 52 0.90 4.60 19.38
C LEU A 52 2.32 4.91 19.88
N GLU A 53 2.66 4.47 21.09
CA GLU A 53 4.01 4.60 21.66
C GLU A 53 5.01 3.72 20.91
N GLU A 54 4.67 2.44 20.71
CA GLU A 54 5.45 1.51 19.86
C GLU A 54 5.59 2.03 18.43
N ALA A 55 4.52 2.62 17.86
CA ALA A 55 4.57 3.23 16.55
C ALA A 55 5.49 4.45 16.48
N ALA A 56 5.60 5.24 17.57
CA ALA A 56 6.48 6.39 17.64
C ALA A 56 7.96 5.96 17.64
N ASP A 57 8.27 4.87 18.34
CA ASP A 57 9.60 4.26 18.40
C ASP A 57 9.98 3.50 17.12
N CYS A 58 9.00 3.10 16.31
CA CYS A 58 9.23 2.47 15.01
C CYS A 58 9.95 3.40 14.03
N ARG A 59 11.25 3.16 13.82
CA ARG A 59 12.09 3.90 12.87
C ARG A 59 12.07 3.23 11.50
N VAL A 60 11.16 3.67 10.63
CA VAL A 60 11.22 3.32 9.20
C VAL A 60 12.32 4.13 8.53
N ARG A 61 13.35 3.46 8.02
CA ARG A 61 14.38 4.09 7.18
C ARG A 61 13.97 3.97 5.71
N ALA A 62 13.99 5.06 4.98
CA ALA A 62 13.97 4.99 3.53
C ALA A 62 15.32 4.43 3.05
N SER A 63 15.31 3.28 2.39
CA SER A 63 16.48 2.84 1.64
C SER A 63 16.48 3.59 0.31
N THR A 64 17.18 4.72 0.23
CA THR A 64 17.56 5.30 -1.06
C THR A 64 18.65 4.44 -1.67
N ASN A 65 18.27 3.37 -2.36
CA ASN A 65 19.09 2.82 -3.42
C ASN A 65 18.70 3.57 -4.69
N ALA A 66 19.37 4.71 -4.92
CA ALA A 66 19.46 5.35 -6.21
C ALA A 66 20.77 4.91 -6.87
#